data_AF-K9B5I4-F1
#
_entry.id   AF-K9B5I4-F1
#
_cell.length_a   1.000
_cell.length_b   1.000
_cell.length_c   1.000
_cell.angle_alpha   90.00
_cell.angle_beta   90.00
_cell.angle_gamma   90.00
#
_symmetry.space_group_name_H-M   'P 1'
#
loop_
_entity.id
_entity.type
_entity.pdbx_description
1 polymer ?
#
loop_
_entity_poly.entity_id
_entity_poly.type
_entity_poly.pdbx_seq_one_letter_code
_entity_poly.pdbx_strand_id
1 'polypeptide(L)'
;MMNICIEAVDLILDAIYSIGERDELLAQFTIREPNAPIWSHEIGTEIYIRNQQDYLKALIFIKQNGASYLRKLPTFEVRNKVINFLTKNFWFIREGEFSRNPNISYKMQIPVEAKLNLANALLNSSLFKEELNTFLYPFNSIHLENDLMFNNFFIINSQNLSLQHMNIDVRYSNEFDFLYYPSIRNENHNRKRISTWIGIKAPTEEISRRNLYSVLGAISLFEESRNRYCFNSGCEDSGCSYFSHQSSYTYKETQDLTPSLYFKLKVKNELAIQLGYLSSLLESNDKTSQRSISALTSFYKSWFEKDAEQYRTFCSCIEALIEDTRSKSSQKFRDLSTSYISKFSETQLKDLLKIRGNIVHGKAPHLYDSENYDFYVERYLSEPRSDLLEIVEKVLKKHIFQIQG
;
A
#
# COMPACT_ATOMS: atom_id res chain seq x y z
N MET A 1 5.37 17.13 -20.64
CA MET A 1 4.25 16.36 -20.05
C MET A 1 3.15 16.12 -21.09
N MET A 2 2.63 17.13 -21.78
CA MET A 2 1.60 16.95 -22.83
C MET A 2 1.97 15.91 -23.90
N ASN A 3 3.18 15.95 -24.46
CA ASN A 3 3.63 14.97 -25.46
C ASN A 3 3.57 13.51 -24.96
N ILE A 4 3.82 13.29 -23.67
CA ILE A 4 3.73 11.97 -23.04
C ILE A 4 2.26 11.54 -22.94
N CYS A 5 1.35 12.47 -22.62
CA CYS A 5 -0.08 12.19 -22.60
C CYS A 5 -0.61 11.86 -23.99
N ILE A 6 -0.13 12.54 -25.04
CA ILE A 6 -0.48 12.25 -26.44
C ILE A 6 -0.02 10.84 -26.81
N GLU A 7 1.24 10.49 -26.51
CA GLU A 7 1.78 9.14 -26.77
C GLU A 7 1.02 8.06 -25.99
N ALA A 8 0.68 8.32 -24.72
CA ALA A 8 -0.14 7.42 -23.92
C ALA A 8 -1.53 7.22 -24.54
N VAL A 9 -2.19 8.30 -24.96
CA VAL A 9 -3.50 8.23 -25.64
C VAL A 9 -3.37 7.45 -26.94
N ASP A 10 -2.36 7.71 -27.76
CA ASP A 10 -2.16 6.96 -29.00
C ASP A 10 -1.95 5.47 -28.73
N LEU A 11 -1.13 5.08 -27.74
CA LEU A 11 -0.93 3.68 -27.38
C LEU A 11 -2.22 3.00 -26.89
N ILE A 12 -3.02 3.70 -26.09
CA ILE A 12 -4.33 3.19 -25.63
C ILE A 12 -5.27 3.00 -26.83
N LEU A 13 -5.41 4.03 -27.67
CA LEU A 13 -6.31 4.03 -28.82
C LEU A 13 -5.89 3.03 -29.90
N ASP A 14 -4.61 2.69 -29.98
CA ASP A 14 -4.12 1.66 -30.91
C ASP A 14 -4.53 0.24 -30.46
N ALA A 15 -4.68 0.06 -29.16
CA ALA A 15 -4.97 -1.23 -28.54
C ALA A 15 -6.48 -1.54 -28.45
N ILE A 16 -7.37 -0.57 -28.75
CA ILE A 16 -8.82 -0.71 -28.58
C ILE A 16 -9.62 -0.62 -29.90
N TYR A 17 -10.76 -1.31 -29.93
CA TYR A 17 -11.62 -1.56 -31.09
C TYR A 17 -13.12 -1.51 -30.71
N SER A 18 -14.01 -1.36 -31.70
CA SER A 18 -15.45 -1.10 -31.50
C SER A 18 -16.36 -2.34 -31.43
N ILE A 19 -15.96 -3.49 -31.99
CA ILE A 19 -16.74 -4.74 -31.99
C ILE A 19 -15.78 -5.94 -31.98
N GLY A 20 -16.17 -7.06 -31.35
CA GLY A 20 -15.39 -8.30 -31.38
C GLY A 20 -16.21 -9.60 -31.49
N GLU A 21 -15.92 -10.42 -32.51
CA GLU A 21 -16.26 -11.87 -32.52
C GLU A 21 -15.13 -12.72 -31.88
N ARG A 22 -13.91 -12.18 -31.74
CA ARG A 22 -12.72 -12.85 -31.15
C ARG A 22 -11.95 -11.96 -30.16
N ASP A 23 -12.51 -10.81 -29.80
CA ASP A 23 -11.83 -9.80 -28.99
C ASP A 23 -12.31 -9.88 -27.52
N GLU A 24 -11.43 -9.54 -26.57
CA GLU A 24 -11.78 -9.45 -25.15
C GLU A 24 -12.55 -8.16 -24.90
N LEU A 25 -13.78 -8.26 -24.36
CA LEU A 25 -14.54 -7.10 -23.92
C LEU A 25 -13.78 -6.38 -22.80
N LEU A 26 -13.42 -5.12 -23.02
CA LEU A 26 -12.72 -4.30 -22.05
C LEU A 26 -13.69 -3.60 -21.10
N ALA A 27 -14.74 -3.00 -21.65
CA ALA A 27 -15.77 -2.29 -20.90
C ALA A 27 -17.04 -2.10 -21.72
N GLN A 28 -18.18 -2.10 -21.04
CA GLN A 28 -19.49 -1.71 -21.56
C GLN A 28 -20.02 -0.58 -20.67
N PHE A 29 -20.45 0.53 -21.26
CA PHE A 29 -20.85 1.72 -20.51
C PHE A 29 -21.74 2.66 -21.34
N THR A 30 -22.28 3.69 -20.69
CA THR A 30 -23.03 4.75 -21.36
C THR A 30 -22.16 5.98 -21.60
N ILE A 31 -22.25 6.53 -22.81
CA ILE A 31 -21.59 7.78 -23.19
C ILE A 31 -22.47 8.93 -22.72
N ARG A 32 -21.90 9.84 -21.94
CA ARG A 32 -22.55 11.06 -21.47
C ARG A 32 -21.72 12.29 -21.81
N GLU A 33 -22.38 13.36 -22.21
CA GLU A 33 -21.74 14.65 -22.41
C GLU A 33 -21.23 15.21 -21.08
N PRO A 34 -19.98 15.73 -21.03
CA PRO A 34 -19.50 16.44 -19.86
C PRO A 34 -20.46 17.57 -19.48
N ASN A 35 -20.89 17.60 -18.23
CA ASN A 35 -21.83 18.59 -17.66
C ASN A 35 -23.27 18.54 -18.18
N ALA A 36 -23.67 17.55 -18.98
CA ALA A 36 -25.07 17.42 -19.36
C ALA A 36 -25.98 17.05 -18.16
N PRO A 37 -27.25 17.50 -18.16
CA PRO A 37 -28.23 17.14 -17.13
C PRO A 37 -28.43 15.62 -17.02
N ILE A 38 -28.89 15.14 -15.85
CA ILE A 38 -29.09 13.70 -15.59
C ILE A 38 -30.10 13.06 -16.57
N TRP A 39 -31.02 13.85 -17.14
CA TRP A 39 -32.02 13.41 -18.11
C TRP A 39 -31.57 13.50 -19.58
N SER A 40 -30.30 13.78 -19.86
CA SER A 40 -29.79 13.77 -21.23
C SER A 40 -29.79 12.36 -21.82
N HIS A 41 -29.98 12.23 -23.13
CA HIS A 41 -29.92 10.95 -23.81
C HIS A 41 -28.53 10.31 -23.62
N GLU A 42 -28.52 9.10 -23.07
CA GLU A 42 -27.32 8.28 -22.89
C GLU A 42 -27.26 7.23 -24.00
N ILE A 43 -26.05 7.01 -24.53
CA ILE A 43 -25.82 6.06 -25.61
C ILE A 43 -24.94 4.93 -25.09
N GLY A 44 -25.42 3.69 -25.14
CA GLY A 44 -24.62 2.52 -24.78
C GLY A 44 -23.51 2.27 -25.80
N THR A 45 -22.30 1.95 -25.33
CA THR A 45 -21.16 1.58 -26.16
C THR A 45 -20.31 0.52 -25.47
N GLU A 46 -19.50 -0.15 -26.27
CA GLU A 46 -18.57 -1.20 -25.83
C GLU A 46 -17.18 -0.92 -26.42
N ILE A 47 -16.15 -1.32 -25.68
CA ILE A 47 -14.75 -1.26 -26.15
C ILE A 47 -14.16 -2.65 -26.01
N TYR A 48 -13.42 -3.08 -27.03
CA TYR A 48 -12.78 -4.40 -27.10
C TYR A 48 -11.26 -4.27 -27.24
N ILE A 49 -10.53 -5.29 -26.79
CA ILE A 49 -9.10 -5.48 -27.03
C ILE A 49 -8.88 -6.73 -27.86
N ARG A 50 -8.19 -6.59 -29.00
CA ARG A 50 -7.80 -7.71 -29.85
C ARG A 50 -6.50 -8.37 -29.39
N ASN A 51 -5.51 -7.57 -28.98
CA ASN A 51 -4.20 -8.05 -28.55
C ASN A 51 -3.89 -7.54 -27.14
N GLN A 52 -3.92 -8.46 -26.16
CA GLN A 52 -3.56 -8.14 -24.77
C GLN A 52 -2.14 -7.57 -24.64
N GLN A 53 -1.19 -7.97 -25.48
CA GLN A 53 0.19 -7.49 -25.40
C GLN A 53 0.29 -6.00 -25.72
N ASP A 54 -0.46 -5.51 -26.69
CA ASP A 54 -0.41 -4.09 -27.08
C ASP A 54 -1.09 -3.21 -26.04
N TYR A 55 -2.21 -3.69 -25.46
CA TYR A 55 -2.82 -3.01 -24.33
C TYR A 55 -1.89 -2.99 -23.09
N LEU A 56 -1.22 -4.11 -22.79
CA LEU A 56 -0.23 -4.16 -21.70
C LEU A 56 0.94 -3.19 -21.93
N LYS A 57 1.42 -3.01 -23.17
CA LYS A 57 2.44 -2.00 -23.48
C LYS A 57 1.95 -0.59 -23.13
N ALA A 58 0.72 -0.25 -23.49
CA ALA A 58 0.12 1.04 -23.15
C ALA A 58 0.02 1.24 -21.62
N LEU A 59 -0.42 0.21 -20.88
CA LEU A 59 -0.49 0.26 -19.42
C LEU A 59 0.90 0.42 -18.77
N ILE A 60 1.90 -0.30 -19.26
CA ILE A 60 3.29 -0.19 -18.77
C ILE A 60 3.83 1.21 -19.05
N PHE A 61 3.56 1.78 -20.23
CA PHE A 61 3.96 3.13 -20.58
C PHE A 61 3.37 4.16 -19.60
N ILE A 62 2.06 4.10 -19.32
CA ILE A 62 1.39 4.99 -18.36
C ILE A 62 1.95 4.77 -16.96
N LYS A 63 2.18 3.53 -16.55
CA LYS A 63 2.77 3.19 -15.25
C LYS A 63 4.17 3.76 -15.07
N GLN A 64 4.96 3.85 -16.14
CA GLN A 64 6.33 4.39 -16.12
C GLN A 64 6.36 5.92 -16.17
N ASN A 65 5.50 6.54 -16.98
CA ASN A 65 5.56 7.97 -17.30
C ASN A 65 4.48 8.84 -16.65
N GLY A 66 3.42 8.23 -16.11
CA GLY A 66 2.36 8.91 -15.38
C GLY A 66 2.75 9.26 -13.94
N ALA A 67 1.73 9.44 -13.10
CA ALA A 67 1.91 9.79 -11.69
C ALA A 67 2.78 8.76 -10.95
N SER A 68 3.63 9.25 -10.04
CA SER A 68 4.69 8.47 -9.39
C SER A 68 4.16 7.20 -8.70
N TYR A 69 2.97 7.30 -8.15
CA TYR A 69 2.29 6.25 -7.40
C TYR A 69 1.88 5.05 -8.25
N LEU A 70 1.67 5.22 -9.56
CA LEU A 70 1.27 4.13 -10.45
C LEU A 70 2.32 3.01 -10.52
N ARG A 71 3.60 3.37 -10.36
CA ARG A 71 4.71 2.40 -10.28
C ARG A 71 4.54 1.42 -9.13
N LYS A 72 3.88 1.84 -8.05
CA LYS A 72 3.62 1.06 -6.83
C LYS A 72 2.39 0.15 -6.93
N LEU A 73 1.53 0.31 -7.95
CA LEU A 73 0.30 -0.46 -8.12
C LEU A 73 0.47 -1.72 -8.99
N PRO A 74 -0.29 -2.80 -8.78
CA PRO A 74 -0.39 -3.89 -9.75
C PRO A 74 -0.89 -3.40 -11.12
N THR A 75 -0.45 -4.04 -12.22
CA THR A 75 -0.85 -3.64 -13.58
C THR A 75 -2.38 -3.71 -13.78
N PHE A 76 -3.06 -4.66 -13.13
CA PHE A 76 -4.51 -4.76 -13.15
C PHE A 76 -5.21 -3.52 -12.54
N GLU A 77 -4.67 -2.93 -11.48
CA GLU A 77 -5.22 -1.69 -10.91
C GLU A 77 -5.04 -0.50 -11.87
N VAL A 78 -3.90 -0.44 -12.56
CA VAL A 78 -3.66 0.56 -13.60
C VAL A 78 -4.65 0.36 -14.75
N ARG A 79 -4.92 -0.89 -15.17
CA ARG A 79 -5.96 -1.22 -16.15
C ARG A 79 -7.31 -0.65 -15.73
N ASN A 80 -7.76 -0.88 -14.50
CA ASN A 80 -9.05 -0.38 -14.02
C ASN A 80 -9.11 1.16 -14.02
N LYS A 81 -8.03 1.83 -13.62
CA LYS A 81 -7.95 3.30 -13.66
C LYS A 81 -8.00 3.84 -15.09
N VAL A 82 -7.33 3.18 -16.04
CA VAL A 82 -7.36 3.56 -17.46
C VAL A 82 -8.75 3.33 -18.05
N ILE A 83 -9.41 2.21 -17.75
CA ILE A 83 -10.80 1.95 -18.17
C ILE A 83 -11.73 3.03 -17.63
N ASN A 84 -11.68 3.31 -16.32
CA ASN A 84 -12.51 4.35 -15.72
C ASN A 84 -12.25 5.74 -16.33
N PHE A 85 -10.98 6.04 -16.66
CA PHE A 85 -10.63 7.26 -17.37
C PHE A 85 -11.25 7.30 -18.77
N LEU A 86 -11.11 6.21 -19.55
CA LEU A 86 -11.68 6.11 -20.89
C LEU A 86 -13.20 6.24 -20.86
N THR A 87 -13.89 5.48 -20.01
CA THR A 87 -15.35 5.52 -19.87
C THR A 87 -15.85 6.93 -19.53
N LYS A 88 -15.19 7.63 -18.59
CA LYS A 88 -15.58 9.00 -18.21
C LYS A 88 -15.33 10.05 -19.30
N ASN A 89 -14.33 9.82 -20.16
CA ASN A 89 -13.87 10.80 -21.15
C ASN A 89 -14.16 10.35 -22.60
N PHE A 90 -14.93 9.27 -22.78
CA PHE A 90 -15.19 8.68 -24.08
C PHE A 90 -15.93 9.63 -25.02
N TRP A 91 -16.66 10.60 -24.45
CA TRP A 91 -17.33 11.65 -25.20
C TRP A 91 -16.40 12.34 -26.21
N PHE A 92 -15.14 12.61 -25.86
CA PHE A 92 -14.20 13.29 -26.74
C PHE A 92 -13.88 12.50 -28.00
N ILE A 93 -14.08 11.18 -27.97
CA ILE A 93 -13.78 10.26 -29.07
C ILE A 93 -15.03 9.54 -29.57
N ARG A 94 -16.24 10.04 -29.29
CA ARG A 94 -17.49 9.37 -29.68
C ARG A 94 -17.85 9.57 -31.16
N GLU A 95 -17.30 10.60 -31.80
CA GLU A 95 -17.73 10.98 -33.14
C GLU A 95 -17.50 9.84 -34.13
N GLY A 96 -18.57 9.48 -34.85
CA GLY A 96 -18.56 8.40 -35.83
C GLY A 96 -18.53 6.99 -35.23
N GLU A 97 -18.73 6.78 -33.91
CA GLU A 97 -18.65 5.46 -33.26
C GLU A 97 -19.45 4.38 -34.00
N PHE A 98 -20.72 4.65 -34.31
CA PHE A 98 -21.62 3.73 -35.01
C PHE A 98 -21.29 3.49 -36.50
N SER A 99 -20.36 4.27 -37.04
CA SER A 99 -19.86 4.15 -38.41
C SER A 99 -18.41 3.63 -38.48
N ARG A 100 -17.81 3.26 -37.34
CA ARG A 100 -16.42 2.79 -37.30
C ARG A 100 -16.28 1.41 -37.93
N ASN A 101 -15.16 1.23 -38.63
CA ASN A 101 -14.74 -0.06 -39.11
C ASN A 101 -14.21 -0.88 -37.92
N PRO A 102 -14.81 -2.03 -37.60
CA PRO A 102 -14.42 -2.85 -36.44
C PRO A 102 -13.03 -3.50 -36.61
N ASN A 103 -12.50 -3.55 -37.83
CA ASN A 103 -11.18 -4.14 -38.08
C ASN A 103 -10.02 -3.17 -37.83
N ILE A 104 -10.30 -1.88 -37.64
CA ILE A 104 -9.30 -0.82 -37.53
C ILE A 104 -9.27 -0.31 -36.08
N SER A 105 -8.07 -0.02 -35.55
CA SER A 105 -7.94 0.54 -34.20
C SER A 105 -8.56 1.94 -34.11
N TYR A 106 -8.97 2.32 -32.91
CA TYR A 106 -9.49 3.66 -32.64
C TYR A 106 -8.50 4.76 -33.05
N LYS A 107 -7.21 4.52 -32.86
CA LYS A 107 -6.14 5.47 -33.22
C LYS A 107 -6.20 5.92 -34.68
N MET A 108 -6.57 5.04 -35.60
CA MET A 108 -6.58 5.34 -37.04
C MET A 108 -7.90 5.97 -37.51
N GLN A 109 -8.95 5.91 -36.68
CA GLN A 109 -10.30 6.38 -37.03
C GLN A 109 -10.68 7.70 -36.34
N ILE A 110 -9.98 8.06 -35.26
CA ILE A 110 -10.28 9.25 -34.46
C ILE A 110 -9.50 10.47 -34.99
N PRO A 111 -10.17 11.63 -35.17
CA PRO A 111 -9.52 12.88 -35.55
C PRO A 111 -8.42 13.31 -34.56
N VAL A 112 -7.41 14.01 -35.05
CA VAL A 112 -6.29 14.50 -34.22
C VAL A 112 -6.77 15.40 -33.08
N GLU A 113 -7.77 16.26 -33.32
CA GLU A 113 -8.34 17.15 -32.31
C GLU A 113 -8.98 16.39 -31.14
N ALA A 114 -9.73 15.32 -31.44
CA ALA A 114 -10.32 14.45 -30.43
C ALA A 114 -9.25 13.77 -29.55
N LYS A 115 -8.13 13.34 -30.15
CA LYS A 115 -6.98 12.80 -29.40
C LYS A 115 -6.35 13.84 -28.49
N LEU A 116 -6.20 15.08 -28.97
CA LEU A 116 -5.67 16.18 -28.17
C LEU A 116 -6.58 16.50 -26.98
N ASN A 117 -7.90 16.51 -27.18
CA ASN A 117 -8.86 16.70 -26.09
C ASN A 117 -8.78 15.58 -25.05
N LEU A 118 -8.66 14.33 -25.48
CA LEU A 118 -8.46 13.20 -24.59
C LEU A 118 -7.12 13.27 -23.85
N ALA A 119 -6.05 13.72 -24.51
CA ALA A 119 -4.74 13.92 -23.89
C ALA A 119 -4.76 15.05 -22.85
N ASN A 120 -5.48 16.15 -23.12
CA ASN A 120 -5.73 17.23 -22.16
C ASN A 120 -6.49 16.73 -20.93
N ALA A 121 -7.50 15.88 -21.11
CA ALA A 121 -8.22 15.25 -20.02
C ALA A 121 -7.31 14.30 -19.22
N LEU A 122 -6.46 13.53 -19.90
CA LEU A 122 -5.52 12.59 -19.29
C LEU A 122 -4.51 13.32 -18.40
N LEU A 123 -3.98 14.46 -18.87
CA LEU A 123 -3.06 15.31 -18.11
C LEU A 123 -3.64 15.78 -16.78
N ASN A 124 -4.94 16.08 -16.73
CA ASN A 124 -5.63 16.54 -15.53
C ASN A 124 -6.20 15.39 -14.67
N SER A 125 -6.09 14.15 -15.14
CA SER A 125 -6.60 12.99 -14.41
C SER A 125 -5.63 12.50 -13.33
N SER A 126 -6.12 11.67 -12.42
CA SER A 126 -5.30 11.01 -11.41
C SER A 126 -4.14 10.20 -12.00
N LEU A 127 -4.22 9.78 -13.27
CA LEU A 127 -3.16 9.02 -13.94
C LEU A 127 -1.89 9.84 -14.18
N PHE A 128 -1.98 11.17 -14.26
CA PHE A 128 -0.83 12.06 -14.51
C PHE A 128 -0.67 13.16 -13.45
N LYS A 129 -1.73 13.47 -12.70
CA LYS A 129 -1.71 14.40 -11.58
C LYS A 129 -2.01 13.65 -10.29
N GLU A 130 -1.07 13.65 -9.35
CA GLU A 130 -1.24 12.95 -8.07
C GLU A 130 -2.22 13.72 -7.18
N GLU A 131 -3.37 13.11 -6.88
CA GLU A 131 -4.35 13.63 -5.92
C GLU A 131 -4.18 12.87 -4.61
N LEU A 132 -3.78 13.56 -3.55
CA LEU A 132 -3.63 12.96 -2.23
C LEU A 132 -4.97 13.02 -1.48
N ASN A 133 -5.45 11.85 -1.08
CA ASN A 133 -6.57 11.70 -0.17
C ASN A 133 -6.04 11.39 1.24
N THR A 134 -6.79 11.80 2.26
CA THR A 134 -6.49 11.42 3.65
C THR A 134 -7.34 10.21 4.02
N PHE A 135 -6.68 9.10 4.33
CA PHE A 135 -7.30 7.88 4.82
C PHE A 135 -7.11 7.79 6.34
N LEU A 136 -8.20 7.60 7.05
CA LEU A 136 -8.25 7.50 8.50
C LEU A 136 -8.44 6.05 8.93
N TYR A 137 -7.57 5.62 9.83
CA TYR A 137 -7.59 4.30 10.45
C TYR A 137 -7.83 4.43 11.96
N PRO A 138 -8.86 3.77 12.50
CA PRO A 138 -9.22 3.86 13.91
C PRO A 138 -8.40 2.89 14.78
N PHE A 139 -7.94 3.34 15.95
CA PHE A 139 -7.23 2.52 16.92
C PHE A 139 -7.69 2.76 18.37
N ASN A 140 -7.89 1.66 19.09
CA ASN A 140 -8.06 1.58 20.53
C ASN A 140 -6.84 1.00 21.24
N SER A 141 -6.00 0.24 20.52
CA SER A 141 -4.76 -0.34 21.05
C SER A 141 -3.63 0.68 21.18
N ILE A 142 -3.69 1.82 20.47
CA ILE A 142 -2.64 2.86 20.47
C ILE A 142 -3.05 4.02 21.38
N HIS A 143 -2.15 4.42 22.26
CA HIS A 143 -2.31 5.60 23.12
C HIS A 143 -1.15 6.58 22.92
N LEU A 144 -1.51 7.86 22.78
CA LEU A 144 -0.58 8.96 22.53
C LEU A 144 -0.47 9.84 23.78
N GLU A 145 0.75 10.25 24.11
CA GLU A 145 0.98 11.34 25.06
C GLU A 145 0.68 12.70 24.43
N ASN A 146 1.12 12.88 23.18
CA ASN A 146 0.93 14.09 22.38
C ASN A 146 0.55 13.71 20.94
N ASP A 147 -0.23 14.57 20.29
CA ASP A 147 -0.55 14.40 18.88
C ASP A 147 0.71 14.57 18.01
N LEU A 148 0.85 13.72 17.00
CA LEU A 148 2.00 13.68 16.11
C LEU A 148 1.56 14.05 14.70
N MET A 149 2.14 15.12 14.16
CA MET A 149 1.84 15.65 12.85
C MET A 149 3.07 15.56 11.95
N PHE A 150 2.98 14.76 10.89
CA PHE A 150 3.99 14.68 9.85
C PHE A 150 3.38 15.01 8.47
N ASN A 151 4.21 15.16 7.45
CA ASN A 151 3.76 15.57 6.13
C ASN A 151 2.82 14.53 5.50
N ASN A 152 3.23 13.25 5.53
CA ASN A 152 2.52 12.15 4.87
C ASN A 152 1.56 11.39 5.79
N PHE A 153 1.71 11.53 7.11
CA PHE A 153 0.79 10.90 8.05
C PHE A 153 0.71 11.68 9.36
N PHE A 154 -0.30 11.37 10.17
CA PHE A 154 -0.43 11.86 11.52
C PHE A 154 -0.97 10.77 12.44
N ILE A 155 -0.71 10.91 13.73
CA ILE A 155 -1.30 10.07 14.79
C ILE A 155 -1.87 11.03 15.82
N ILE A 156 -3.19 11.07 15.96
CA ILE A 156 -3.90 12.09 16.75
C ILE A 156 -4.90 11.41 17.68
N ASN A 157 -5.03 11.92 18.91
CA ASN A 157 -6.08 11.49 19.82
C ASN A 157 -7.47 11.82 19.25
N SER A 158 -8.44 10.93 19.43
CA SER A 158 -9.78 11.07 18.85
C SER A 158 -10.52 12.36 19.23
N GLN A 159 -10.18 12.93 20.39
CA GLN A 159 -10.71 14.22 20.87
C GLN A 159 -10.20 15.43 20.08
N ASN A 160 -9.02 15.31 19.47
CA ASN A 160 -8.33 16.41 18.80
C ASN A 160 -8.48 16.34 17.27
N LEU A 161 -8.94 15.21 16.72
CA LEU A 161 -9.17 15.08 15.29
C LEU A 161 -10.32 15.99 14.83
N SER A 162 -10.10 16.69 13.73
CA SER A 162 -11.06 17.64 13.14
C SER A 162 -11.05 17.55 11.61
N LEU A 163 -12.11 18.07 10.98
CA LEU A 163 -12.27 18.09 9.51
C LEU A 163 -11.12 18.82 8.78
N GLN A 164 -10.46 19.78 9.44
CA GLN A 164 -9.33 20.51 8.86
C GLN A 164 -8.14 19.60 8.56
N HIS A 165 -7.93 18.56 9.36
CA HIS A 165 -6.87 17.57 9.14
C HIS A 165 -7.06 16.77 7.84
N MET A 166 -8.29 16.75 7.32
CA MET A 166 -8.66 16.08 6.08
C MET A 166 -8.90 17.05 4.91
N ASN A 167 -8.65 18.35 5.10
CA ASN A 167 -8.98 19.41 4.15
C ASN A 167 -10.46 19.45 3.76
N ILE A 168 -11.35 19.27 4.74
CA ILE A 168 -12.80 19.31 4.54
C ILE A 168 -13.36 20.55 5.20
N ASP A 169 -14.37 21.14 4.55
CA ASP A 169 -15.05 22.32 5.04
C ASP A 169 -15.69 22.07 6.42
N VAL A 170 -15.43 22.99 7.34
CA VAL A 170 -15.92 22.94 8.74
C VAL A 170 -17.44 22.94 8.81
N ARG A 171 -18.16 23.41 7.77
CA ARG A 171 -19.62 23.38 7.70
C ARG A 171 -20.22 21.98 7.92
N TYR A 172 -19.49 20.92 7.61
CA TYR A 172 -19.93 19.54 7.83
C TYR A 172 -19.66 19.01 9.25
N SER A 173 -19.14 19.83 10.18
CA SER A 173 -18.72 19.37 11.52
C SER A 173 -19.82 18.68 12.31
N ASN A 174 -21.07 19.09 12.11
CA ASN A 174 -22.22 18.54 12.82
C ASN A 174 -22.60 17.13 12.36
N GLU A 175 -22.11 16.68 11.21
CA GLU A 175 -22.37 15.35 10.65
C GLU A 175 -21.36 14.30 11.15
N PHE A 176 -20.25 14.74 11.77
CA PHE A 176 -19.16 13.85 12.17
C PHE A 176 -18.91 13.87 13.69
N ASP A 177 -18.48 12.73 14.21
CA ASP A 177 -18.01 12.51 15.56
C ASP A 177 -16.80 11.57 15.53
N PHE A 178 -15.60 12.15 15.60
CA PHE A 178 -14.34 11.41 15.55
C PHE A 178 -14.04 10.63 16.83
N LEU A 179 -14.84 10.74 17.89
CA LEU A 179 -14.74 9.83 19.04
C LEU A 179 -15.18 8.40 18.69
N TYR A 180 -15.80 8.21 17.52
CA TYR A 180 -16.36 6.94 17.09
C TYR A 180 -15.95 6.56 15.66
N TYR A 181 -15.96 5.26 15.40
CA TYR A 181 -15.89 4.67 14.08
C TYR A 181 -17.14 3.80 13.82
N PRO A 182 -17.82 3.95 12.68
CA PRO A 182 -17.67 5.03 11.70
C PRO A 182 -17.93 6.42 12.32
N SER A 183 -17.24 7.45 11.82
CA SER A 183 -17.35 8.81 12.37
C SER A 183 -18.61 9.55 11.95
N ILE A 184 -19.43 9.01 11.05
CA ILE A 184 -20.69 9.65 10.67
C ILE A 184 -21.72 9.54 11.80
N ARG A 185 -22.39 10.63 12.13
CA ARG A 185 -23.50 10.65 13.10
C ARG A 185 -24.76 10.14 12.42
N ASN A 186 -24.86 8.82 12.28
CA ASN A 186 -26.07 8.15 11.84
C ASN A 186 -26.55 7.21 12.96
N GLU A 187 -27.83 7.30 13.33
CA GLU A 187 -28.42 6.54 14.44
C GLU A 187 -28.47 5.02 14.16
N ASN A 188 -28.40 4.62 12.90
CA ASN A 188 -28.56 3.22 12.47
C ASN A 188 -27.26 2.41 12.42
N HIS A 189 -26.13 2.92 12.91
CA HIS A 189 -24.85 2.23 12.83
C HIS A 189 -24.28 1.90 14.21
N ASN A 190 -23.80 0.65 14.37
CA ASN A 190 -23.02 0.23 15.52
C ASN A 190 -21.68 0.97 15.51
N ARG A 191 -21.61 2.06 16.27
CA ARG A 191 -20.42 2.88 16.41
C ARG A 191 -19.54 2.37 17.54
N LYS A 192 -18.27 2.10 17.24
CA LYS A 192 -17.24 1.74 18.22
C LYS A 192 -16.53 3.01 18.66
N ARG A 193 -16.32 3.18 19.97
CA ARG A 193 -15.52 4.31 20.49
C ARG A 193 -14.05 4.07 20.12
N ILE A 194 -13.37 5.13 19.70
CA ILE A 194 -11.97 5.13 19.26
C ILE A 194 -11.14 6.04 20.17
N SER A 195 -9.93 5.64 20.52
CA SER A 195 -9.00 6.51 21.26
C SER A 195 -8.08 7.33 20.35
N THR A 196 -7.63 6.75 19.24
CA THR A 196 -6.59 7.31 18.40
C THR A 196 -6.90 7.10 16.93
N TRP A 197 -6.56 8.07 16.10
CA TRP A 197 -6.61 7.95 14.64
C TRP A 197 -5.22 8.02 14.06
N ILE A 198 -4.95 7.15 13.10
CA ILE A 198 -3.82 7.32 12.19
C ILE A 198 -4.38 7.79 10.86
N GLY A 199 -4.00 9.00 10.46
CA GLY A 199 -4.30 9.53 9.14
C GLY A 199 -3.11 9.34 8.21
N ILE A 200 -3.33 8.76 7.04
CA ILE A 200 -2.32 8.58 5.99
C ILE A 200 -2.74 9.38 4.76
N LYS A 201 -1.86 10.24 4.27
CA LYS A 201 -2.04 10.93 2.99
C LYS A 201 -1.47 10.07 1.87
N ALA A 202 -2.33 9.64 0.96
CA ALA A 202 -1.93 8.79 -0.16
C ALA A 202 -2.89 8.97 -1.35
N PRO A 203 -2.47 8.63 -2.57
CA PRO A 203 -3.35 8.72 -3.73
C PRO A 203 -4.35 7.57 -3.83
N THR A 204 -4.06 6.42 -3.23
CA THR A 204 -4.96 5.27 -3.18
C THR A 204 -4.93 4.59 -1.82
N GLU A 205 -5.97 3.83 -1.52
CA GLU A 205 -6.10 3.11 -0.27
C GLU A 205 -5.03 2.01 -0.14
N GLU A 206 -4.64 1.36 -1.23
CA GLU A 206 -3.60 0.31 -1.19
C GLU A 206 -2.25 0.88 -0.75
N ILE A 207 -1.91 2.06 -1.26
CA ILE A 207 -0.68 2.77 -0.90
C ILE A 207 -0.78 3.28 0.54
N SER A 208 -1.95 3.83 0.91
CA SER A 208 -2.24 4.24 2.27
C SER A 208 -2.01 3.11 3.27
N ARG A 209 -2.57 1.93 2.99
CA ARG A 209 -2.47 0.75 3.84
C ARG A 209 -1.03 0.24 3.95
N ARG A 210 -0.27 0.25 2.86
CA ARG A 210 1.16 -0.11 2.92
C ARG A 210 1.95 0.88 3.80
N ASN A 211 1.67 2.17 3.69
CA ASN A 211 2.31 3.19 4.54
C ASN A 211 1.89 3.00 6.00
N LEU A 212 0.61 2.74 6.28
CA LEU A 212 0.12 2.39 7.61
C LEU A 212 0.88 1.18 8.19
N TYR A 213 1.05 0.10 7.43
CA TYR A 213 1.77 -1.08 7.87
C TYR A 213 3.23 -0.78 8.22
N SER A 214 3.88 0.11 7.48
CA SER A 214 5.24 0.54 7.85
C SER A 214 5.26 1.37 9.15
N VAL A 215 4.23 2.20 9.39
CA VAL A 215 4.07 2.95 10.64
C VAL A 215 3.83 2.00 11.82
N LEU A 216 2.90 1.04 11.67
CA LEU A 216 2.63 0.05 12.70
C LEU A 216 3.82 -0.89 12.93
N GLY A 217 4.56 -1.24 11.88
CA GLY A 217 5.81 -1.99 11.96
C GLY A 217 6.89 -1.24 12.73
N ALA A 218 6.99 0.08 12.56
CA ALA A 218 7.87 0.91 13.38
C ALA A 218 7.41 0.95 14.84
N ILE A 219 6.12 1.21 15.10
CA ILE A 219 5.58 1.23 16.46
C ILE A 219 5.85 -0.11 17.18
N SER A 220 5.59 -1.24 16.52
CA SER A 220 5.83 -2.55 17.10
C SER A 220 7.31 -2.85 17.32
N LEU A 221 8.20 -2.41 16.42
CA LEU A 221 9.66 -2.58 16.54
C LEU A 221 10.22 -1.91 17.80
N PHE A 222 9.67 -0.77 18.18
CA PHE A 222 10.08 -0.03 19.37
C PHE A 222 9.42 -0.49 20.67
N GLU A 223 8.40 -1.33 20.59
CA GLU A 223 7.83 -2.01 21.75
C GLU A 223 8.74 -3.15 22.23
N GLU A 224 8.68 -3.48 23.51
CA GLU A 224 9.46 -4.59 24.08
C GLU A 224 9.04 -5.92 23.46
N SER A 225 10.03 -6.72 23.05
CA SER A 225 9.84 -8.01 22.37
C SER A 225 8.90 -8.96 23.13
N ARG A 226 8.99 -8.97 24.47
CA ARG A 226 8.14 -9.80 25.35
C ARG A 226 6.66 -9.39 25.26
N ASN A 227 6.40 -8.09 25.23
CA ASN A 227 5.03 -7.58 25.21
C ASN A 227 4.41 -7.78 23.82
N ARG A 228 5.19 -7.58 22.74
CA ARG A 228 4.70 -7.60 21.36
C ARG A 228 3.87 -8.83 20.98
N TYR A 229 4.18 -10.01 21.53
CA TYR A 229 3.50 -11.27 21.21
C TYR A 229 2.63 -11.81 22.36
N CYS A 230 2.30 -10.96 23.34
CA CYS A 230 1.32 -11.28 24.38
C CYS A 230 -0.07 -10.84 23.92
N PHE A 231 -0.87 -11.82 23.51
CA PHE A 231 -2.21 -11.58 22.98
C PHE A 231 -3.31 -11.91 24.01
N ASN A 232 -4.41 -11.16 23.97
CA ASN A 232 -5.65 -11.43 24.69
C ASN A 232 -6.81 -11.57 23.69
N SER A 233 -8.05 -11.72 24.16
CA SER A 233 -9.25 -11.64 23.31
C SER A 233 -9.78 -10.20 23.16
N GLY A 234 -8.89 -9.21 23.30
CA GLY A 234 -9.22 -7.78 23.35
C GLY A 234 -9.36 -7.13 21.97
N CYS A 235 -9.67 -5.82 22.02
CA CYS A 235 -10.08 -4.96 20.90
C CYS A 235 -9.40 -5.27 19.55
N GLU A 236 -10.24 -5.62 18.57
CA GLU A 236 -9.91 -5.66 17.16
C GLU A 236 -9.95 -4.23 16.61
N ASP A 237 -8.78 -3.66 16.35
CA ASP A 237 -8.67 -2.39 15.63
C ASP A 237 -8.90 -2.65 14.15
N SER A 238 -10.07 -2.27 13.65
CA SER A 238 -10.49 -2.52 12.27
C SER A 238 -11.13 -1.27 11.68
N GLY A 239 -10.94 -1.09 10.38
CA GLY A 239 -11.67 -0.08 9.61
C GLY A 239 -10.77 0.88 8.84
N CYS A 240 -11.36 1.52 7.85
CA CYS A 240 -10.77 2.59 7.07
C CYS A 240 -11.88 3.54 6.66
N SER A 241 -11.64 4.84 6.78
CA SER A 241 -12.55 5.86 6.27
C SER A 241 -11.79 6.96 5.53
N TYR A 242 -12.42 7.55 4.51
CA TYR A 242 -11.82 8.60 3.70
C TYR A 242 -12.89 9.40 2.97
N PHE A 243 -12.50 10.57 2.46
CA PHE A 243 -13.35 11.40 1.62
C PHE A 243 -12.86 11.32 0.18
N SER A 244 -13.67 10.74 -0.70
CA SER A 244 -13.39 10.75 -2.13
C SER A 244 -13.75 12.13 -2.71
N HIS A 245 -12.78 12.76 -3.39
CA HIS A 245 -12.93 14.06 -4.06
C HIS A 245 -13.58 15.15 -3.19
N GLN A 246 -13.32 15.13 -1.87
CA GLN A 246 -13.85 16.09 -0.89
C GLN A 246 -15.39 16.14 -0.77
N SER A 247 -16.13 15.24 -1.42
CA SER A 247 -17.60 15.31 -1.51
C SER A 247 -18.32 14.09 -0.99
N SER A 248 -17.69 12.91 -0.97
CA SER A 248 -18.32 11.67 -0.49
C SER A 248 -17.48 10.99 0.59
N TYR A 249 -18.06 10.82 1.77
CA TYR A 249 -17.47 10.04 2.85
C TYR A 249 -17.69 8.54 2.59
N THR A 250 -16.60 7.77 2.61
CA THR A 250 -16.63 6.31 2.49
C THR A 250 -15.99 5.72 3.74
N TYR A 251 -16.59 4.67 4.28
CA TYR A 251 -16.01 3.86 5.35
C TYR A 251 -16.24 2.38 5.07
N LYS A 252 -15.33 1.53 5.55
CA LYS A 252 -15.46 0.08 5.43
C LYS A 252 -14.68 -0.64 6.50
N GLU A 253 -15.20 -1.77 6.96
CA GLU A 253 -14.43 -2.67 7.82
C GLU A 253 -13.22 -3.24 7.06
N THR A 254 -12.13 -3.43 7.80
CA THR A 254 -10.90 -4.07 7.29
C THR A 254 -10.62 -5.33 8.11
N GLN A 255 -9.64 -6.11 7.68
CA GLN A 255 -8.98 -7.03 8.61
C GLN A 255 -8.35 -6.25 9.76
N ASP A 256 -8.10 -6.95 10.86
CA ASP A 256 -7.48 -6.38 12.06
C ASP A 256 -6.13 -5.73 11.70
N LEU A 257 -6.00 -4.47 12.10
CA LEU A 257 -4.82 -3.64 11.91
C LEU A 257 -3.77 -3.88 12.99
N THR A 258 -4.16 -4.42 14.14
CA THR A 258 -3.27 -4.91 15.19
C THR A 258 -3.76 -6.26 15.67
N PRO A 259 -2.87 -7.19 16.08
CA PRO A 259 -3.34 -8.37 16.81
C PRO A 259 -3.98 -7.94 18.13
N SER A 260 -4.76 -8.81 18.76
CA SER A 260 -5.40 -8.53 20.04
C SER A 260 -4.37 -8.42 21.16
N LEU A 261 -3.87 -7.21 21.43
CA LEU A 261 -2.78 -6.97 22.38
C LEU A 261 -3.27 -7.02 23.83
N TYR A 262 -2.48 -7.65 24.71
CA TYR A 262 -2.74 -7.65 26.16
C TYR A 262 -2.73 -6.24 26.79
N PHE A 263 -2.02 -5.30 26.17
CA PHE A 263 -1.77 -3.95 26.67
C PHE A 263 -1.97 -2.93 25.54
N LYS A 264 -2.06 -1.65 25.91
CA LYS A 264 -2.07 -0.55 24.94
C LYS A 264 -0.65 -0.11 24.61
N LEU A 265 -0.34 0.02 23.33
CA LEU A 265 0.91 0.56 22.81
C LEU A 265 1.00 2.04 23.16
N LYS A 266 2.08 2.44 23.83
CA LYS A 266 2.30 3.85 24.20
C LYS A 266 3.29 4.48 23.24
N VAL A 267 2.83 5.47 22.49
CA VAL A 267 3.71 6.27 21.62
C VAL A 267 4.26 7.44 22.44
N LYS A 268 5.49 7.27 22.93
CA LYS A 268 6.25 8.27 23.69
C LYS A 268 7.07 9.18 22.78
N ASN A 269 7.59 10.29 23.34
CA ASN A 269 8.42 11.27 22.62
C ASN A 269 9.63 10.65 21.89
N GLU A 270 10.28 9.62 22.44
CA GLU A 270 11.41 8.94 21.77
C GLU A 270 10.99 8.28 20.45
N LEU A 271 9.83 7.63 20.44
CA LEU A 271 9.27 7.01 19.24
C LEU A 271 8.82 8.08 18.22
N ALA A 272 8.37 9.25 18.70
CA ALA A 272 8.00 10.36 17.81
C ALA A 272 9.16 10.81 16.90
N ILE A 273 10.40 10.83 17.42
CA ILE A 273 11.60 11.14 16.62
C ILE A 273 11.78 10.12 15.50
N GLN A 274 11.60 8.83 15.83
CA GLN A 274 11.75 7.73 14.87
C GLN A 274 10.65 7.74 13.81
N LEU A 275 9.42 8.07 14.20
CA LEU A 275 8.31 8.28 13.27
C LEU A 275 8.54 9.49 12.35
N GLY A 276 9.24 10.52 12.83
CA GLY A 276 9.71 11.64 12.00
C GLY A 276 10.67 11.19 10.90
N TYR A 277 11.66 10.36 11.23
CA TYR A 277 12.53 9.74 10.22
C TYR A 277 11.74 8.88 9.22
N LEU A 278 10.79 8.08 9.70
CA LEU A 278 9.91 7.30 8.82
C LEU A 278 9.12 8.19 7.85
N SER A 279 8.63 9.35 8.28
CA SER A 279 7.96 10.30 7.38
C SER A 279 8.87 10.70 6.22
N SER A 280 10.14 11.00 6.50
CA SER A 280 11.10 11.36 5.44
C SER A 280 11.36 10.21 4.45
N LEU A 281 11.37 8.96 4.93
CA LEU A 281 11.49 7.79 4.07
C LEU A 281 10.25 7.60 3.18
N LEU A 282 9.05 7.88 3.70
CA LEU A 282 7.79 7.79 2.96
C LEU A 282 7.70 8.86 1.84
N GLU A 283 8.34 10.02 2.02
CA GLU A 283 8.43 11.06 0.99
C GLU A 283 9.43 10.70 -0.11
N SER A 284 10.48 9.96 0.23
CA SER A 284 11.51 9.63 -0.74
C SER A 284 11.06 8.55 -1.73
N ASN A 285 11.44 8.75 -3.00
CA ASN A 285 11.23 7.77 -4.08
C ASN A 285 12.49 6.96 -4.40
N ASP A 286 13.54 7.07 -3.60
CA ASP A 286 14.77 6.28 -3.78
C ASP A 286 14.56 4.80 -3.40
N LYS A 287 15.40 3.93 -3.97
CA LYS A 287 15.28 2.47 -3.76
C LYS A 287 15.59 2.05 -2.33
N THR A 288 16.48 2.74 -1.64
CA THR A 288 16.85 2.42 -0.24
C THR A 288 15.70 2.70 0.71
N SER A 289 15.04 3.85 0.57
CA SER A 289 13.84 4.18 1.35
C SER A 289 12.71 3.17 1.10
N GLN A 290 12.50 2.77 -0.16
CA GLN A 290 11.51 1.74 -0.51
C GLN A 290 11.82 0.36 0.12
N ARG A 291 13.10 0.00 0.21
CA ARG A 291 13.56 -1.22 0.88
C ARG A 291 13.31 -1.16 2.39
N SER A 292 13.61 -0.03 3.05
CA SER A 292 13.31 0.17 4.47
C SER A 292 11.81 0.10 4.77
N ILE A 293 10.96 0.73 3.94
CA ILE A 293 9.49 0.63 4.07
C ILE A 293 9.02 -0.82 3.90
N SER A 294 9.60 -1.54 2.94
CA SER A 294 9.27 -2.96 2.70
C SER A 294 9.67 -3.83 3.88
N ALA A 295 10.86 -3.62 4.46
CA ALA A 295 11.33 -4.31 5.64
C ALA A 295 10.41 -4.10 6.86
N LEU A 296 9.98 -2.84 7.11
CA LEU A 296 9.03 -2.53 8.18
C LEU A 296 7.64 -3.13 7.93
N THR A 297 7.19 -3.16 6.68
CA THR A 297 5.93 -3.81 6.30
C THR A 297 5.99 -5.32 6.53
N SER A 298 7.11 -5.97 6.21
CA SER A 298 7.34 -7.38 6.54
C SER A 298 7.39 -7.59 8.05
N PHE A 299 8.03 -6.69 8.80
CA PHE A 299 8.07 -6.77 10.25
C PHE A 299 6.67 -6.66 10.88
N TYR A 300 5.85 -5.73 10.39
CA TYR A 300 4.43 -5.66 10.74
C TYR A 300 3.70 -6.98 10.45
N LYS A 301 3.91 -7.58 9.27
CA LYS A 301 3.27 -8.85 8.91
C LYS A 301 3.62 -9.97 9.89
N SER A 302 4.88 -10.02 10.33
CA SER A 302 5.35 -11.02 11.31
C SER A 302 4.60 -10.97 12.64
N TRP A 303 3.91 -9.85 12.93
CA TRP A 303 3.14 -9.66 14.16
C TRP A 303 1.92 -10.59 14.25
N PHE A 304 1.35 -10.97 13.12
CA PHE A 304 0.17 -11.85 13.03
C PHE A 304 0.54 -13.32 12.79
N GLU A 305 1.75 -13.58 12.31
CA GLU A 305 2.20 -14.92 11.94
C GLU A 305 2.76 -15.69 13.15
N LYS A 306 2.78 -17.02 13.04
CA LYS A 306 3.33 -17.92 14.07
C LYS A 306 4.37 -18.87 13.47
N ASP A 307 5.22 -19.40 14.35
CA ASP A 307 6.18 -20.48 14.07
C ASP A 307 6.99 -20.30 12.77
N ALA A 308 6.83 -21.24 11.82
CA ALA A 308 7.61 -21.28 10.58
C ALA A 308 7.31 -20.09 9.64
N GLU A 309 6.06 -19.62 9.60
CA GLU A 309 5.69 -18.45 8.78
C GLU A 309 6.37 -17.19 9.31
N GLN A 310 6.28 -16.98 10.62
CA GLN A 310 6.92 -15.86 11.29
C GLN A 310 8.45 -15.90 11.10
N TYR A 311 9.05 -17.09 11.24
CA TYR A 311 10.49 -17.30 11.02
C TYR A 311 10.91 -16.88 9.60
N ARG A 312 10.15 -17.31 8.58
CA ARG A 312 10.38 -16.91 7.18
C ARG A 312 10.27 -15.40 7.01
N THR A 313 9.26 -14.78 7.60
CA THR A 313 9.03 -13.34 7.47
C THR A 313 10.11 -12.52 8.17
N PHE A 314 10.66 -12.98 9.31
CA PHE A 314 11.84 -12.38 9.93
C PHE A 314 13.05 -12.38 8.98
N CYS A 315 13.31 -13.49 8.28
CA CYS A 315 14.35 -13.48 7.25
C CYS A 315 14.05 -12.47 6.13
N SER A 316 12.79 -12.39 5.68
CA SER A 316 12.37 -11.43 4.66
C SER A 316 12.54 -9.97 5.08
N CYS A 317 12.46 -9.64 6.38
CA CYS A 317 12.71 -8.29 6.88
C CYS A 317 14.14 -7.82 6.55
N ILE A 318 15.14 -8.69 6.75
CA ILE A 318 16.55 -8.38 6.46
C ILE A 318 16.82 -8.47 4.96
N GLU A 319 16.27 -9.49 4.27
CA GLU A 319 16.41 -9.64 2.82
C GLU A 319 15.85 -8.41 2.06
N ALA A 320 14.78 -7.79 2.56
CA ALA A 320 14.20 -6.58 1.98
C ALA A 320 15.17 -5.39 1.94
N LEU A 321 16.17 -5.34 2.83
CA LEU A 321 17.19 -4.30 2.88
C LEU A 321 18.33 -4.53 1.87
N ILE A 322 18.44 -5.72 1.30
CA ILE A 322 19.56 -6.11 0.42
C ILE A 322 19.31 -5.64 -1.01
N GLU A 323 20.33 -5.06 -1.65
CA GLU A 323 20.13 -4.44 -2.96
C GLU A 323 19.87 -5.41 -4.12
N ASP A 324 20.53 -6.56 -4.08
CA ASP A 324 20.45 -7.62 -5.08
C ASP A 324 20.39 -8.98 -4.37
N THR A 325 19.21 -9.59 -4.38
CA THR A 325 18.98 -10.91 -3.80
C THR A 325 19.17 -12.04 -4.81
N ARG A 326 19.43 -11.76 -6.09
CA ARG A 326 19.57 -12.79 -7.14
C ARG A 326 20.89 -13.55 -7.02
N SER A 327 21.91 -12.93 -6.43
CA SER A 327 23.22 -13.53 -6.21
C SER A 327 23.61 -13.45 -4.73
N LYS A 328 24.10 -14.57 -4.17
CA LYS A 328 24.70 -14.64 -2.82
C LYS A 328 23.82 -14.07 -1.69
N SER A 329 22.50 -14.22 -1.77
CA SER A 329 21.55 -13.68 -0.77
C SER A 329 21.89 -14.09 0.66
N SER A 330 22.23 -15.38 0.88
CA SER A 330 22.63 -15.88 2.19
C SER A 330 23.91 -15.22 2.73
N GLN A 331 24.88 -14.89 1.87
CA GLN A 331 26.10 -14.19 2.30
C GLN A 331 25.77 -12.75 2.66
N LYS A 332 25.06 -12.03 1.79
CA LYS A 332 24.66 -10.63 2.01
C LYS A 332 23.83 -10.47 3.29
N PHE A 333 22.95 -11.44 3.58
CA PHE A 333 22.21 -11.49 4.85
C PHE A 333 23.16 -11.55 6.06
N ARG A 334 24.16 -12.44 6.01
CA ARG A 334 25.14 -12.58 7.10
C ARG A 334 25.97 -11.33 7.26
N ASP A 335 26.51 -10.79 6.16
CA ASP A 335 27.34 -9.58 6.16
C ASP A 335 26.59 -8.38 6.73
N LEU A 336 25.32 -8.21 6.35
CA LEU A 336 24.48 -7.16 6.89
C LEU A 336 24.24 -7.36 8.39
N SER A 337 23.93 -8.58 8.82
CA SER A 337 23.70 -8.90 10.23
C SER A 337 24.95 -8.64 11.08
N THR A 338 26.12 -9.14 10.66
CA THR A 338 27.38 -8.97 11.40
C THR A 338 27.84 -7.51 11.46
N SER A 339 27.46 -6.68 10.48
CA SER A 339 27.76 -5.23 10.51
C SER A 339 27.06 -4.49 11.66
N TYR A 340 25.96 -5.03 12.20
CA TYR A 340 25.15 -4.40 13.24
C TYR A 340 25.15 -5.13 14.58
N ILE A 341 25.45 -6.43 14.58
CA ILE A 341 25.51 -7.27 15.78
C ILE A 341 26.72 -8.21 15.77
N SER A 342 27.59 -8.09 16.77
CA SER A 342 28.77 -8.95 16.97
C SER A 342 28.51 -10.18 17.84
N LYS A 343 27.35 -10.25 18.52
CA LYS A 343 26.97 -11.34 19.42
C LYS A 343 26.87 -12.69 18.69
N PHE A 344 26.43 -12.69 17.44
CA PHE A 344 26.18 -13.91 16.66
C PHE A 344 27.34 -14.19 15.71
N SER A 345 27.90 -15.40 15.81
CA SER A 345 28.98 -15.83 14.91
C SER A 345 28.48 -16.06 13.48
N GLU A 346 29.37 -15.97 12.49
CA GLU A 346 28.99 -16.27 11.09
C GLU A 346 28.43 -17.70 10.94
N THR A 347 28.98 -18.66 11.68
CA THR A 347 28.49 -20.04 11.70
C THR A 347 27.06 -20.13 12.24
N GLN A 348 26.75 -19.39 13.30
CA GLN A 348 25.40 -19.35 13.88
C GLN A 348 24.39 -18.75 12.89
N LEU A 349 24.75 -17.65 12.23
CA LEU A 349 23.90 -17.06 11.18
C LEU A 349 23.71 -18.01 9.98
N LYS A 350 24.74 -18.78 9.62
CA LYS A 350 24.64 -19.81 8.57
C LYS A 350 23.67 -20.91 8.98
N ASP A 351 23.70 -21.34 10.24
CA ASP A 351 22.81 -22.40 10.74
C ASP A 351 21.35 -21.91 10.83
N LEU A 352 21.08 -20.65 11.23
CA LEU A 352 19.75 -20.03 11.11
C LEU A 352 19.21 -20.07 9.67
N LEU A 353 20.06 -19.73 8.69
CA LEU A 353 19.67 -19.75 7.28
C LEU A 353 19.41 -21.15 6.72
N LYS A 354 20.02 -22.21 7.29
CA LYS A 354 19.69 -23.60 6.92
C LYS A 354 18.26 -23.96 7.36
N ILE A 355 17.86 -23.55 8.57
CA ILE A 355 16.48 -23.75 9.05
C ILE A 355 15.49 -23.04 8.11
N ARG A 356 15.77 -21.79 7.72
CA ARG A 356 14.98 -21.07 6.71
C ARG A 356 14.91 -21.83 5.38
N GLY A 357 16.02 -22.42 4.93
CA GLY A 357 16.06 -23.23 3.72
C GLY A 357 15.06 -24.39 3.76
N ASN A 358 15.00 -25.12 4.87
CA ASN A 358 14.07 -26.23 5.06
C ASN A 358 12.60 -25.77 5.01
N ILE A 359 12.28 -24.65 5.67
CA ILE A 359 10.92 -24.08 5.67
C ILE A 359 10.50 -23.64 4.26
N VAL A 360 11.36 -22.86 3.57
CA VAL A 360 11.02 -22.29 2.26
C VAL A 360 10.88 -23.36 1.17
N HIS A 361 11.62 -24.46 1.27
CA HIS A 361 11.52 -25.58 0.34
C HIS A 361 10.45 -26.62 0.74
N GLY A 362 9.62 -26.31 1.75
CA GLY A 362 8.51 -27.17 2.18
C GLY A 362 8.93 -28.46 2.88
N LYS A 363 10.20 -28.56 3.31
CA LYS A 363 10.72 -29.72 4.05
C LYS A 363 10.34 -29.69 5.54
N ALA A 364 10.02 -28.51 6.06
CA ALA A 364 9.67 -28.29 7.46
C ALA A 364 8.46 -27.35 7.55
N PRO A 365 7.21 -27.88 7.57
CA PRO A 365 6.01 -27.06 7.71
C PRO A 365 5.92 -26.40 9.10
N HIS A 366 6.45 -27.05 10.14
CA HIS A 366 6.69 -26.44 11.44
C HIS A 366 8.19 -26.19 11.67
N LEU A 367 8.51 -25.23 12.54
CA LEU A 367 9.89 -24.81 12.79
C LEU A 367 10.75 -25.97 13.34
N TYR A 368 10.18 -26.77 14.24
CA TYR A 368 10.82 -27.92 14.87
C TYR A 368 10.93 -29.16 13.95
N ASP A 369 10.23 -29.18 12.81
CA ASP A 369 10.36 -30.28 11.84
C ASP A 369 11.66 -30.19 11.03
N SER A 370 12.37 -29.05 11.12
CA SER A 370 13.66 -28.88 10.47
C SER A 370 14.71 -29.73 11.18
N GLU A 371 15.39 -30.62 10.45
CA GLU A 371 16.56 -31.38 10.94
C GLU A 371 17.67 -30.49 11.55
N ASN A 372 17.73 -29.22 11.16
CA ASN A 372 18.69 -28.25 11.67
C ASN A 372 18.24 -27.56 12.98
N TYR A 373 17.00 -27.79 13.45
CA TYR A 373 16.46 -27.15 14.64
C TYR A 373 17.12 -27.68 15.91
N ASP A 374 17.05 -29.00 16.14
CA ASP A 374 17.63 -29.63 17.34
C ASP A 374 19.15 -29.38 17.39
N PHE A 375 19.83 -29.52 16.24
CA PHE A 375 21.25 -29.19 16.13
C PHE A 375 21.57 -27.74 16.54
N TYR A 376 20.72 -26.78 16.18
CA TYR A 376 20.90 -25.38 16.57
C TYR A 376 20.74 -25.22 18.08
N VAL A 377 19.66 -25.77 18.65
CA VAL A 377 19.36 -25.67 20.08
C VAL A 377 20.46 -26.32 20.91
N GLU A 378 20.91 -27.52 20.55
CA GLU A 378 21.99 -28.23 21.24
C GLU A 378 23.31 -27.45 21.19
N ARG A 379 23.63 -26.86 20.04
CA ARG A 379 24.92 -26.18 19.83
C ARG A 379 24.98 -24.81 20.49
N TYR A 380 23.91 -24.04 20.41
CA TYR A 380 23.89 -22.63 20.83
C TYR A 380 23.10 -22.39 22.13
N LEU A 381 22.47 -23.43 22.70
CA LEU A 381 21.64 -23.38 23.91
C LEU A 381 20.62 -22.23 23.87
N SER A 382 20.04 -22.01 22.70
CA SER A 382 19.16 -20.89 22.40
C SER A 382 18.12 -21.24 21.35
N GLU A 383 16.99 -20.56 21.42
CA GLU A 383 15.86 -20.73 20.51
C GLU A 383 16.13 -19.99 19.18
N PRO A 384 16.16 -20.69 18.02
CA PRO A 384 16.50 -20.08 16.73
C PRO A 384 15.63 -18.87 16.38
N ARG A 385 14.33 -18.94 16.72
CA ARG A 385 13.36 -17.86 16.45
C ARG A 385 13.66 -16.63 17.28
N SER A 386 14.02 -16.81 18.55
CA SER A 386 14.33 -15.72 19.48
C SER A 386 15.61 -15.00 19.06
N ASP A 387 16.65 -15.75 18.70
CA ASP A 387 17.90 -15.20 18.16
C ASP A 387 17.66 -14.42 16.86
N LEU A 388 16.89 -15.00 15.94
CA LEU A 388 16.55 -14.35 14.68
C LEU A 388 15.78 -13.05 14.90
N LEU A 389 14.82 -13.03 15.83
CA LEU A 389 14.10 -11.81 16.21
C LEU A 389 15.04 -10.73 16.76
N GLU A 390 15.98 -11.09 17.65
CA GLU A 390 16.97 -10.13 18.17
C GLU A 390 17.82 -9.52 17.04
N ILE A 391 18.26 -10.35 16.08
CA ILE A 391 19.01 -9.88 14.91
C ILE A 391 18.17 -8.90 14.10
N VAL A 392 16.93 -9.26 13.75
CA VAL A 392 16.03 -8.41 12.97
C VAL A 392 15.81 -7.08 13.68
N GLU A 393 15.48 -7.10 14.97
CA GLU A 393 15.21 -5.86 15.72
C GLU A 393 16.42 -4.92 15.69
N LYS A 394 17.63 -5.43 15.95
CA LYS A 394 18.83 -4.60 15.95
C LYS A 394 19.19 -4.11 14.55
N VAL A 395 19.10 -4.97 13.54
CA VAL A 395 19.39 -4.57 12.15
C VAL A 395 18.40 -3.48 11.71
N LEU A 396 17.09 -3.65 11.92
CA LEU A 396 16.10 -2.64 11.53
C LEU A 396 16.30 -1.32 12.29
N LYS A 397 16.49 -1.36 13.62
CA LYS A 397 16.74 -0.15 14.44
C LYS A 397 18.00 0.60 14.01
N LYS A 398 19.10 -0.11 13.73
CA LYS A 398 20.36 0.54 13.34
C LYS A 398 20.39 0.97 11.87
N HIS A 399 19.88 0.15 10.97
CA HIS A 399 19.95 0.41 9.53
C HIS A 399 18.93 1.47 9.08
N ILE A 400 17.70 1.40 9.58
CA ILE A 400 16.61 2.31 9.17
C ILE A 400 16.63 3.59 9.99
N PHE A 401 16.77 3.47 11.31
CA PHE A 401 16.61 4.59 12.24
C PHE A 401 17.93 5.15 12.77
N GLN A 402 19.07 4.62 12.31
CA GLN A 402 20.42 5.08 12.66
C GLN A 402 20.68 5.15 14.18
N ILE A 403 19.99 4.33 14.96
CA ILE A 403 20.12 4.34 16.41
C ILE A 403 21.49 3.77 16.77
N GLN A 404 22.33 4.60 17.39
CA GLN A 404 23.55 4.13 18.04
C GLN A 404 23.13 3.47 19.34
N GLY A 405 23.43 2.17 19.46
CA GLY A 405 23.13 1.36 20.64
C GLY A 405 24.30 1.34 21.61
#